data_AF-A0A3D8JQL6-F1
#
_entry.id   AF-A0A3D8JQL6-F1
#
_cell.length_a   1.000
_cell.length_b   1.000
_cell.length_c   1.000
_cell.angle_alpha   90.00
_cell.angle_beta   90.00
_cell.angle_gamma   90.00
#
_symmetry.space_group_name_H-M   'P 1'
#
loop_
_entity.id
_entity.type
_entity.pdbx_description
1 polymer ?
#
loop_
_entity_poly.entity_id
_entity_poly.type
_entity_poly.pdbx_seq_one_letter_code
_entity_poly.pdbx_strand_id
1 'polypeptide(L)'
;MLYCTFDWCGTAAWWCAVGGLLVGLAAAGAWVWSTRAPWDPLGGDPHAILSPDPDLQQGQLNMADWNQAAEAGRRNRIAAALTAGAVVLSSAASLLSLTPH
;
A
#
# COMPACT_ATOMS: atom_id res chain seq x y z
N MET A 1 -26.32 3.61 22.69
CA MET A 1 -26.84 2.50 21.87
C MET A 1 -27.49 3.12 20.65
N LEU A 2 -26.75 3.19 19.53
CA LEU A 2 -27.25 3.72 18.27
C LEU A 2 -28.21 2.68 17.68
N TYR A 3 -29.51 2.91 17.85
CA TYR A 3 -30.57 2.15 17.16
C TYR A 3 -30.44 2.40 15.67
N CYS A 4 -29.78 1.49 14.96
CA CYS A 4 -29.86 1.43 13.51
C CYS A 4 -31.13 0.66 13.17
N THR A 5 -32.04 1.26 12.40
CA THR A 5 -33.16 0.54 11.82
C THR A 5 -32.61 -0.58 10.92
N PHE A 6 -33.24 -1.76 10.93
CA PHE A 6 -32.76 -3.00 10.28
C PHE A 6 -32.21 -2.82 8.86
N ASP A 7 -32.89 -2.04 8.02
CA ASP A 7 -32.46 -1.73 6.64
C ASP A 7 -31.16 -0.92 6.59
N TRP A 8 -30.96 0.00 7.53
CA TRP A 8 -29.79 0.86 7.58
C TRP A 8 -28.53 0.08 7.97
N CYS A 9 -28.64 -0.83 8.95
CA CYS A 9 -27.52 -1.70 9.36
C CYS A 9 -27.08 -2.64 8.23
N GLY A 10 -28.04 -3.29 7.55
CA GLY A 10 -27.74 -4.17 6.43
C GLY A 10 -27.07 -3.42 5.26
N THR A 11 -27.59 -2.23 4.94
CA THR A 11 -27.02 -1.37 3.89
C THR A 11 -25.62 -0.90 4.26
N ALA A 12 -25.39 -0.47 5.50
CA ALA A 12 -24.08 -0.06 5.99
C ALA A 12 -23.08 -1.23 6.01
N ALA A 13 -23.48 -2.42 6.45
CA ALA A 13 -22.64 -3.62 6.41
C ALA A 13 -22.25 -3.99 4.98
N TRP A 14 -23.19 -3.90 4.02
CA TRP A 14 -22.92 -4.13 2.61
C TRP A 14 -21.89 -3.14 2.04
N TRP A 15 -22.05 -1.85 2.32
CA TRP A 15 -21.08 -0.82 1.91
C TRP A 15 -19.71 -1.01 2.55
N CYS A 16 -19.64 -1.39 3.83
CA CYS A 16 -18.38 -1.71 4.50
C CYS A 16 -17.71 -2.94 3.87
N ALA A 17 -18.46 -3.98 3.50
CA ALA A 17 -17.93 -5.17 2.84
C ALA A 17 -17.39 -4.86 1.44
N VAL A 18 -18.16 -4.12 0.63
CA VAL A 18 -17.73 -3.67 -0.71
C VAL A 18 -16.51 -2.76 -0.62
N GLY A 19 -16.52 -1.81 0.32
CA GLY A 19 -15.39 -0.93 0.58
C GLY A 19 -14.14 -1.71 1.00
N GLY A 20 -14.27 -2.67 1.92
CA GLY A 20 -13.19 -3.54 2.36
C GLY A 20 -12.59 -4.36 1.20
N LEU A 21 -13.44 -4.89 0.32
CA LEU A 21 -13.01 -5.64 -0.87
C LEU A 21 -12.24 -4.76 -1.87
N LEU A 22 -12.75 -3.56 -2.17
CA LEU A 22 -12.08 -2.61 -3.06
C LEU A 22 -10.74 -2.15 -2.50
N VAL A 23 -10.68 -1.84 -1.20
CA VAL A 23 -9.44 -1.44 -0.52
C VAL A 23 -8.46 -2.61 -0.47
N GLY A 24 -8.93 -3.84 -0.26
CA GLY A 24 -8.11 -5.05 -0.32
C GLY A 24 -7.51 -5.30 -1.71
N LEU A 25 -8.29 -5.10 -2.77
CA LEU A 25 -7.82 -5.17 -4.16
C LEU A 25 -6.80 -4.07 -4.46
N ALA A 26 -7.05 -2.84 -4.01
CA ALA A 26 -6.10 -1.74 -4.14
C ALA A 26 -4.79 -2.04 -3.39
N ALA A 27 -4.86 -2.66 -2.22
CA ALA A 27 -3.69 -3.11 -1.47
C ALA A 27 -2.89 -4.15 -2.26
N ALA A 28 -3.55 -5.17 -2.81
CA ALA A 28 -2.91 -6.19 -3.63
C ALA A 28 -2.24 -5.58 -4.88
N GLY A 29 -2.90 -4.61 -5.53
CA GLY A 29 -2.31 -3.85 -6.62
C GLY A 29 -1.07 -3.06 -6.19
N ALA A 30 -1.12 -2.40 -5.04
CA ALA A 30 0.01 -1.67 -4.48
C ALA A 30 1.20 -2.58 -4.15
N TRP A 31 0.96 -3.81 -3.69
CA TRP A 31 2.00 -4.84 -3.48
C TRP A 31 2.64 -5.31 -4.80
N VAL A 32 1.83 -5.53 -5.84
CA VAL A 32 2.36 -5.91 -7.16
C VAL A 32 3.17 -4.76 -7.76
N TRP A 33 2.76 -3.52 -7.53
CA TRP A 33 3.48 -2.35 -8.03
C TRP A 33 4.74 -2.03 -7.23
N SER A 34 4.74 -2.28 -5.92
CA SER A 34 5.92 -2.09 -5.07
C SER A 34 7.05 -3.09 -5.39
N THR A 35 6.70 -4.30 -5.82
CA THR A 35 7.67 -5.37 -6.14
C THR A 35 8.23 -5.32 -7.55
N ARG A 36 7.67 -4.50 -8.45
CA ARG A 36 8.04 -4.45 -9.88
C ARG A 36 9.06 -3.37 -10.27
N ALA A 37 9.71 -2.68 -9.33
CA ALA A 37 10.70 -1.67 -9.69
C ALA A 37 12.00 -2.34 -10.20
N PRO A 38 12.39 -2.17 -11.48
CA PRO A 38 13.71 -2.60 -11.94
C PRO A 38 14.79 -1.79 -11.23
N TRP A 39 15.87 -2.45 -10.83
CA TRP A 39 17.04 -1.79 -10.26
C TRP A 39 17.66 -0.87 -11.31
N ASP A 40 17.63 0.44 -11.05
CA ASP A 40 18.27 1.46 -11.88
C ASP A 40 19.38 2.15 -11.06
N PRO A 41 20.66 1.93 -11.42
CA PRO A 41 21.80 2.57 -10.75
C PRO A 41 21.85 4.08 -10.98
N LEU A 42 21.11 4.60 -11.97
CA LEU A 42 21.07 6.02 -12.31
C LEU A 42 19.85 6.73 -11.72
N GLY A 43 19.01 6.01 -10.94
CA GLY A 43 17.87 6.59 -10.25
C GLY A 43 16.83 7.24 -11.18
N GLY A 44 16.76 6.81 -12.44
CA GLY A 44 15.87 7.36 -13.46
C GLY A 44 16.38 8.61 -14.17
N ASP A 45 17.61 9.07 -13.89
CA ASP A 45 18.21 10.20 -14.60
C ASP A 45 18.97 9.71 -15.85
N PRO A 46 18.45 9.96 -17.07
CA PRO A 46 19.10 9.55 -18.31
C PRO A 46 20.42 10.30 -18.58
N HIS A 47 20.72 11.37 -17.82
CA HIS A 47 21.95 12.16 -17.95
C HIS A 47 22.98 11.84 -16.86
N ALA A 48 22.64 11.03 -15.87
CA ALA A 48 23.60 10.59 -14.88
C ALA A 48 24.58 9.60 -15.52
N ILE A 49 25.87 9.91 -15.43
CA ILE A 49 26.97 9.03 -15.87
C ILE A 49 27.72 8.60 -14.61
N LEU A 50 27.91 7.30 -14.45
CA LEU A 50 28.73 6.76 -13.36
C LEU A 50 30.14 7.33 -13.47
N SER A 51 30.71 7.74 -12.34
CA SER A 51 32.08 8.23 -12.30
C SER A 51 33.04 7.16 -12.85
N PRO A 52 34.04 7.54 -13.66
CA PRO A 52 35.09 6.61 -14.10
C PRO A 52 36.08 6.26 -12.98
N ASP A 53 36.11 7.04 -11.89
CA ASP A 53 36.90 6.76 -10.70
C ASP A 53 36.18 5.70 -9.83
N PRO A 54 36.81 4.54 -9.53
CA PRO A 54 36.17 3.43 -8.83
C PRO A 54 35.67 3.80 -7.42
N ASP A 55 36.37 4.66 -6.68
CA ASP A 55 35.96 5.02 -5.32
C ASP A 55 34.69 5.90 -5.33
N LEU A 56 34.60 6.81 -6.30
CA LEU A 56 33.42 7.65 -6.49
C LEU A 56 32.24 6.86 -7.08
N GLN A 57 32.52 5.90 -7.95
CA GLN A 57 31.51 5.00 -8.51
C GLN A 57 30.85 4.14 -7.42
N GLN A 58 31.65 3.58 -6.50
CA GLN A 58 31.15 2.81 -5.37
C GLN A 58 30.21 3.66 -4.48
N GLY A 59 30.58 4.93 -4.25
CA GLY A 59 29.75 5.88 -3.52
C GLY A 59 28.40 6.15 -4.20
N GLN A 60 28.40 6.33 -5.52
CA GLN A 60 27.19 6.56 -6.32
C GLN A 60 26.26 5.34 -6.32
N LEU A 61 26.81 4.13 -6.46
CA LEU A 61 26.05 2.88 -6.40
C LEU A 61 25.42 2.66 -5.03
N ASN A 62 26.17 2.91 -3.95
CA ASN A 62 25.63 2.83 -2.59
C ASN A 62 24.46 3.81 -2.41
N MET A 63 24.58 5.06 -2.89
CA MET A 63 23.48 6.04 -2.81
C MET A 63 22.25 5.62 -3.63
N ALA A 64 22.45 5.00 -4.80
CA ALA A 64 21.36 4.46 -5.60
C ALA A 64 20.61 3.36 -4.84
N ASP A 65 21.33 2.45 -4.18
CA ASP A 65 20.73 1.41 -3.33
C ASP A 65 19.94 2.01 -2.16
N TRP A 66 20.45 3.05 -1.49
CA TRP A 66 19.73 3.75 -0.42
C TRP A 66 18.43 4.39 -0.92
N ASN A 67 18.47 5.06 -2.07
CA ASN A 67 17.29 5.69 -2.65
C ASN A 67 16.25 4.66 -3.07
N GLN A 68 16.67 3.53 -3.63
CA GLN A 68 15.77 2.43 -3.94
C GLN A 68 15.16 1.79 -2.69
N ALA A 69 15.94 1.58 -1.64
CA ALA A 69 15.43 1.06 -0.37
C ALA A 69 14.41 2.01 0.27
N ALA A 70 14.64 3.32 0.19
CA ALA A 70 13.72 4.34 0.69
C ALA A 70 12.40 4.36 -0.11
N GLU A 71 12.49 4.27 -1.44
CA GLU A 71 11.32 4.26 -2.33
C GLU A 71 10.51 2.96 -2.20
N ALA A 72 11.18 1.81 -2.12
CA ALA A 72 10.55 0.53 -1.79
C ALA A 72 9.85 0.59 -0.42
N GLY A 73 10.50 1.19 0.58
CA GLY A 73 9.91 1.43 1.90
C GLY A 73 8.67 2.32 1.86
N ARG A 74 8.69 3.40 1.04
CA ARG A 74 7.53 4.28 0.84
C ARG A 74 6.35 3.54 0.21
N ARG A 75 6.59 2.76 -0.83
CA ARG A 75 5.55 1.95 -1.49
C ARG A 75 5.00 0.86 -0.56
N ASN A 76 5.85 0.26 0.25
CA ASN A 76 5.45 -0.74 1.23
C ASN A 76 4.53 -0.15 2.32
N ARG A 77 4.78 1.09 2.76
CA ARG A 77 3.88 1.79 3.70
C ARG A 77 2.49 2.04 3.10
N ILE A 78 2.41 2.38 1.81
CA ILE A 78 1.12 2.55 1.11
C ILE A 78 0.36 1.23 1.07
N ALA A 79 1.04 0.15 0.69
CA ALA A 79 0.44 -1.19 0.66
C ALA A 79 -0.04 -1.61 2.07
N ALA A 80 0.77 -1.37 3.10
CA ALA A 80 0.41 -1.64 4.50
C ALA A 80 -0.81 -0.82 4.97
N ALA A 81 -0.87 0.46 4.64
CA ALA A 81 -2.00 1.33 4.98
C ALA A 81 -3.31 0.85 4.32
N LEU A 82 -3.25 0.44 3.05
CA LEU A 82 -4.40 -0.12 2.35
C LEU A 82 -4.84 -1.44 2.98
N THR A 83 -3.91 -2.36 3.31
CA THR A 83 -4.28 -3.60 4.02
C THR A 83 -4.93 -3.33 5.37
N ALA A 84 -4.42 -2.37 6.15
CA ALA A 84 -5.01 -1.99 7.43
C ALA A 84 -6.45 -1.45 7.25
N GLY A 85 -6.66 -0.60 6.24
CA GLY A 85 -7.99 -0.11 5.87
C GLY A 85 -8.97 -1.24 5.52
N ALA A 86 -8.53 -2.23 4.74
CA ALA A 86 -9.33 -3.39 4.38
C ALA A 86 -9.76 -4.22 5.61
N VAL A 87 -8.83 -4.44 6.55
CA VAL A 87 -9.10 -5.19 7.79
C VAL A 87 -10.09 -4.43 8.68
N VAL A 88 -9.92 -3.12 8.85
CA VAL A 88 -10.84 -2.29 9.64
C VAL A 88 -12.25 -2.31 9.03
N LEU A 89 -12.37 -2.13 7.73
CA LEU A 89 -13.67 -2.16 7.04
C LEU A 89 -14.35 -3.53 7.12
N SER A 90 -13.57 -4.62 7.01
CA SER A 90 -14.10 -5.99 7.15
C SER A 90 -14.56 -6.27 8.60
N SER A 91 -13.81 -5.77 9.58
CA SER A 91 -14.15 -5.89 10.99
C SER A 91 -15.42 -5.09 11.33
N ALA A 92 -15.54 -3.88 10.79
CA ALA A 92 -16.73 -3.04 10.93
C ALA A 92 -17.96 -3.71 10.29
N ALA A 93 -17.82 -4.27 9.09
CA ALA A 93 -18.89 -5.03 8.43
C ALA A 93 -19.36 -6.22 9.29
N SER A 94 -18.40 -6.94 9.89
CA SER A 94 -18.69 -8.07 10.77
C SER A 94 -19.46 -7.62 12.01
N LEU A 95 -19.02 -6.56 12.68
CA LEU A 95 -19.70 -6.01 13.86
C LEU A 95 -21.12 -5.51 13.54
N LEU A 96 -21.31 -4.82 12.41
CA LEU A 96 -22.63 -4.36 11.95
C LEU A 96 -23.54 -5.53 11.55
N SER A 97 -22.99 -6.67 11.14
CA SER A 97 -23.77 -7.89 10.87
C SER A 97 -24.15 -8.66 12.15
N LEU A 98 -23.36 -8.51 13.22
CA LEU A 98 -23.52 -9.20 14.50
C LEU A 98 -24.41 -8.46 15.50
N THR A 99 -24.77 -7.20 15.24
CA THR A 99 -25.73 -6.49 16.10
C THR A 99 -27.06 -7.24 16.12
N PRO A 100 -27.57 -7.62 17.31
CA PRO A 100 -28.75 -8.47 17.41
C PRO A 100 -29.94 -7.82 16.74
N HIS A 101 -30.58 -8.62 15.90
CA HIS A 101 -31.91 -8.42 15.32
C HIS A 101 -32.93 -8.28 16.46
#